data_AF-A0A2M6ZF33-F1
#
_entry.id   AF-A0A2M6ZF33-F1
#
_cell.length_a   1.000
_cell.length_b   1.000
_cell.length_c   1.000
_cell.angle_alpha   90.00
_cell.angle_beta   90.00
_cell.angle_gamma   90.00
#
_symmetry.space_group_name_H-M   'P 1'
#
loop_
_entity.id
_entity.type
_entity.pdbx_description
1 polymer ?
#
loop_
_entity_poly.entity_id
_entity_poly.type
_entity_poly.pdbx_seq_one_letter_code
_entity_poly.pdbx_strand_id
1 'polypeptide(L)'
;MSKIEKKIDLFDKISVLIEQARRKVAITINEEMVLLYWNIGKTIKEEIMKSKRAGYGEKIVQSLTAQLVPKYGRGFSKRNLWYMVQMYDTYPILQSLLGEFKGLSWTHIINLLPIKDNLKRQFYSLLCVKEHWSTRTLQERISSMLYERTALSRFPEKTIENQLKELKEKDKMIPELVFRDPYVLDFLELSDTYSEKDLERAILNAQLKLENKGK
;
A
#
# COMPACT_ATOMS: atom_id res chain seq x y z
N MET A 1 18.09 -48.16 5.16
CA MET A 1 18.41 -46.80 4.66
C MET A 1 17.95 -46.69 3.21
N SER A 2 17.37 -45.54 2.83
CA SER A 2 16.76 -45.21 1.52
C SER A 2 15.37 -45.84 1.31
N LYS A 3 14.24 -45.14 1.15
CA LYS A 3 13.97 -43.86 0.47
C LYS A 3 12.94 -43.02 1.26
N ILE A 4 13.44 -42.15 2.13
CA ILE A 4 12.71 -40.99 2.65
C ILE A 4 12.97 -39.84 1.65
N GLU A 5 12.66 -40.10 0.38
CA GLU A 5 12.85 -39.17 -0.72
C GLU A 5 11.55 -39.08 -1.50
N LYS A 6 10.99 -37.86 -1.54
CA LYS A 6 9.81 -37.41 -2.30
C LYS A 6 8.42 -37.66 -1.69
N LYS A 7 8.25 -37.32 -0.41
CA LYS A 7 7.00 -36.68 0.02
C LYS A 7 7.29 -35.17 0.12
N ILE A 8 7.24 -34.45 -1.00
CA ILE A 8 6.83 -33.03 -0.89
C ILE A 8 5.43 -33.15 -0.31
N ASP A 9 5.28 -32.81 0.97
CA ASP A 9 4.12 -33.22 1.75
C ASP A 9 2.87 -32.65 1.08
N LEU A 10 1.78 -33.41 1.09
CA LEU A 10 0.50 -32.92 0.56
C LEU A 10 0.13 -31.60 1.24
N PHE A 11 0.48 -31.49 2.53
CA PHE A 11 0.42 -30.26 3.31
C PHE A 11 1.20 -29.10 2.68
N ASP A 12 2.47 -29.29 2.30
CA ASP A 12 3.29 -28.23 1.69
C ASP A 12 2.70 -27.75 0.36
N LYS A 13 2.21 -28.68 -0.46
CA LYS A 13 1.58 -28.33 -1.75
C LYS A 13 0.30 -27.51 -1.56
N ILE A 14 -0.55 -27.91 -0.64
CA ILE A 14 -1.79 -27.19 -0.32
C ILE A 14 -1.45 -25.83 0.31
N SER A 15 -0.48 -25.77 1.21
CA SER A 15 -0.04 -24.53 1.85
C SER A 15 0.47 -23.52 0.80
N VAL A 16 1.25 -23.97 -0.18
CA VAL A 16 1.69 -23.10 -1.29
C VAL A 16 0.51 -22.54 -2.09
N LEU A 17 -0.52 -23.34 -2.36
CA LEU A 17 -1.73 -22.86 -3.07
C LEU A 17 -2.49 -21.82 -2.25
N ILE A 18 -2.64 -22.04 -0.94
CA ILE A 18 -3.28 -21.09 -0.01
C ILE A 18 -2.50 -19.77 0.01
N GLU A 19 -1.18 -19.84 0.19
CA GLU A 19 -0.34 -18.63 0.23
C GLU A 19 -0.32 -17.87 -1.09
N GLN A 20 -0.36 -18.58 -2.23
CA GLN A 20 -0.50 -17.94 -3.55
C GLN A 20 -1.84 -17.21 -3.70
N ALA A 21 -2.94 -17.82 -3.26
CA ALA A 21 -4.27 -17.22 -3.31
C ALA A 21 -4.35 -15.97 -2.41
N ARG A 22 -3.91 -16.10 -1.15
CA ARG A 22 -3.82 -14.98 -0.18
C ARG A 22 -3.01 -13.82 -0.75
N ARG A 23 -1.87 -14.12 -1.35
CA ARG A 23 -1.01 -13.12 -1.96
C ARG A 23 -1.65 -12.41 -3.14
N LYS A 24 -2.31 -13.15 -4.03
CA LYS A 24 -3.02 -12.55 -5.17
C LYS A 24 -4.09 -11.55 -4.68
N VAL A 25 -4.89 -11.97 -3.70
CA VAL A 25 -5.92 -11.12 -3.10
C VAL A 25 -5.31 -9.86 -2.47
N ALA A 26 -4.25 -10.02 -1.68
CA ALA A 26 -3.58 -8.90 -1.04
C ALA A 26 -3.08 -7.85 -2.05
N ILE A 27 -2.48 -8.30 -3.16
CA ILE A 27 -2.03 -7.41 -4.24
C ILE A 27 -3.21 -6.65 -4.83
N THR A 28 -4.27 -7.36 -5.23
CA THR A 28 -5.45 -6.76 -5.85
C THR A 28 -6.12 -5.74 -4.94
N ILE A 29 -6.35 -6.08 -3.67
CA ILE A 29 -6.97 -5.15 -2.72
C ILE A 29 -6.12 -3.89 -2.56
N ASN A 30 -4.81 -4.06 -2.42
CA ASN A 30 -3.94 -2.91 -2.24
C ASN A 30 -3.92 -1.98 -3.45
N GLU A 31 -3.86 -2.53 -4.67
CA GLU A 31 -3.93 -1.76 -5.90
C GLU A 31 -5.24 -0.96 -6.00
N GLU A 32 -6.38 -1.61 -5.72
CA GLU A 32 -7.70 -0.96 -5.71
C GLU A 32 -7.81 0.13 -4.64
N MET A 33 -7.23 -0.08 -3.46
CA MET A 33 -7.22 0.94 -2.42
C MET A 33 -6.39 2.16 -2.80
N VAL A 34 -5.20 1.97 -3.37
CA VAL A 34 -4.37 3.08 -3.84
C VAL A 34 -5.10 3.86 -4.93
N LEU A 35 -5.77 3.16 -5.86
CA LEU A 35 -6.60 3.78 -6.89
C LEU A 35 -7.76 4.59 -6.30
N LEU A 36 -8.49 4.01 -5.34
CA LEU A 36 -9.60 4.67 -4.66
C LEU A 36 -9.13 5.96 -3.96
N TYR A 37 -8.05 5.87 -3.19
CA TYR A 37 -7.51 6.97 -2.42
C TYR A 37 -6.97 8.10 -3.31
N TRP A 38 -6.34 7.75 -4.43
CA TRP A 38 -5.94 8.75 -5.42
C TRP A 38 -7.15 9.48 -6.02
N ASN A 39 -8.21 8.74 -6.40
CA ASN A 39 -9.43 9.33 -6.95
C ASN A 39 -10.15 10.24 -5.94
N ILE A 40 -10.23 9.84 -4.67
CA ILE A 40 -10.79 10.69 -3.60
C ILE A 40 -9.99 11.98 -3.48
N GLY A 41 -8.66 11.88 -3.47
CA GLY A 41 -7.76 13.04 -3.44
C GLY A 41 -8.02 14.02 -4.58
N LYS A 42 -8.11 13.49 -5.81
CA LYS A 42 -8.46 14.25 -7.01
C LYS A 42 -9.81 14.96 -6.86
N THR A 43 -10.87 14.23 -6.49
CA THR A 43 -12.22 14.79 -6.35
C THR A 43 -12.27 15.89 -5.30
N ILE A 44 -11.63 15.70 -4.14
CA ILE A 44 -11.57 16.72 -3.10
C ILE A 44 -10.81 17.95 -3.61
N LYS A 45 -9.67 17.75 -4.29
CA LYS A 45 -8.88 18.85 -4.83
C LYS A 45 -9.65 19.68 -5.85
N GLU A 46 -10.33 19.03 -6.78
CA GLU A 46 -11.18 19.68 -7.79
C GLU A 46 -12.28 20.52 -7.12
N GLU A 47 -12.91 20.01 -6.07
CA GLU A 47 -13.94 20.74 -5.33
C GLU A 47 -13.38 21.95 -4.56
N ILE A 48 -12.18 21.81 -3.98
CA ILE A 48 -11.48 22.92 -3.33
C ILE A 48 -11.17 24.03 -4.35
N MET A 49 -10.71 23.68 -5.55
CA MET A 49 -10.33 24.64 -6.59
C MET A 49 -11.52 25.44 -7.15
N LYS A 50 -12.73 24.89 -7.11
CA LYS A 50 -13.95 25.66 -7.50
C LYS A 50 -14.21 26.85 -6.57
N SER A 51 -13.65 26.84 -5.37
CA SER A 51 -13.85 27.92 -4.39
C SER A 51 -12.65 28.86 -4.35
N LYS A 52 -12.93 30.15 -4.51
CA LYS A 52 -11.92 31.23 -4.39
C LYS A 52 -11.65 31.67 -2.95
N ARG A 53 -12.21 30.98 -1.94
CA ARG A 53 -12.16 31.40 -0.53
C ARG A 53 -11.10 30.63 0.25
N ALA A 54 -10.20 31.35 0.90
CA ALA A 54 -9.28 30.78 1.88
C ALA A 54 -10.06 30.06 3.01
N GLY A 55 -9.57 28.89 3.44
CA GLY A 55 -10.21 28.09 4.49
C GLY A 55 -11.42 27.25 4.04
N TYR A 56 -11.82 27.31 2.78
CA TYR A 56 -12.94 26.50 2.27
C TYR A 56 -12.63 25.00 2.25
N GLY A 57 -11.41 24.62 1.88
CA GLY A 57 -11.01 23.21 1.85
C GLY A 57 -11.06 22.54 3.23
N GLU A 58 -10.75 23.29 4.28
CA GLU A 58 -10.86 22.79 5.66
C GLU A 58 -12.32 22.43 6.03
N LYS A 59 -13.29 23.26 5.61
CA LYS A 59 -14.71 22.99 5.83
C LYS A 59 -15.20 21.78 5.04
N ILE A 60 -14.74 21.61 3.78
CA ILE A 60 -15.05 20.43 2.97
C ILE A 60 -14.55 19.18 3.68
N VAL A 61 -13.26 19.14 4.04
CA VAL A 61 -12.66 17.95 4.65
C VAL A 61 -13.31 17.63 5.99
N GLN A 62 -13.65 18.65 6.79
CA GLN A 62 -14.36 18.46 8.05
C GLN A 62 -15.76 17.84 7.83
N SER A 63 -16.53 18.36 6.88
CA SER A 63 -17.85 17.84 6.53
C SER A 63 -17.77 16.40 6.00
N LEU A 64 -16.81 16.11 5.12
CA LEU A 64 -16.58 14.77 4.59
C LEU A 64 -16.21 13.79 5.70
N THR A 65 -15.31 14.17 6.61
CA THR A 65 -14.91 13.32 7.74
C THR A 65 -16.12 12.94 8.60
N ALA A 66 -16.99 13.90 8.91
CA ALA A 66 -18.18 13.69 9.74
C ALA A 66 -19.19 12.70 9.11
N GLN A 67 -19.19 12.56 7.78
CA GLN A 67 -20.08 11.65 7.05
C GLN A 67 -19.42 10.31 6.70
N LEU A 68 -18.16 10.33 6.30
CA LEU A 68 -17.45 9.16 5.81
C LEU A 68 -16.98 8.26 6.95
N VAL A 69 -16.51 8.82 8.08
CA VAL A 69 -16.02 8.00 9.19
C VAL A 69 -17.11 7.10 9.79
N PRO A 70 -18.32 7.60 10.10
CA PRO A 70 -19.39 6.73 10.61
C PRO A 70 -19.85 5.67 9.60
N LYS A 71 -19.74 5.96 8.29
CA LYS A 71 -20.25 5.09 7.23
C LYS A 71 -19.24 4.05 6.74
N TYR A 72 -17.96 4.40 6.71
CA TYR A 72 -16.91 3.62 6.05
C TYR A 72 -15.66 3.40 6.92
N GLY A 73 -15.66 3.87 8.16
CA GLY A 73 -14.60 3.61 9.12
C GLY A 73 -13.49 4.66 9.21
N ARG A 74 -12.49 4.37 10.04
CA ARG A 74 -11.45 5.32 10.47
C ARG A 74 -10.48 5.68 9.33
N GLY A 75 -10.43 4.87 8.29
CA GLY A 75 -9.69 5.10 7.05
C GLY A 75 -10.00 6.45 6.41
N PHE A 76 -11.18 7.03 6.63
CA PHE A 76 -11.61 8.32 6.09
C PHE A 76 -11.51 9.48 7.08
N SER A 77 -10.63 9.37 8.09
CA SER A 77 -10.32 10.47 8.99
C SER A 77 -9.83 11.71 8.24
N LYS A 78 -9.98 12.89 8.87
CA LYS A 78 -9.48 14.17 8.35
C LYS A 78 -8.02 14.10 7.87
N ARG A 79 -7.15 13.46 8.65
CA ARG A 79 -5.73 13.30 8.30
C ARG A 79 -5.56 12.51 7.01
N ASN A 80 -6.34 11.44 6.84
CA ASN A 80 -6.22 10.56 5.68
C ASN A 80 -6.78 11.20 4.42
N LEU A 81 -7.88 11.95 4.54
CA LEU A 81 -8.39 12.75 3.42
C LEU A 81 -7.34 13.78 2.95
N TRP A 82 -6.62 14.40 3.88
CA TRP A 82 -5.51 15.29 3.51
C TRP A 82 -4.34 14.54 2.86
N TYR A 83 -4.00 13.32 3.30
CA TYR A 83 -3.01 12.49 2.60
C TYR A 83 -3.46 12.09 1.19
N MET A 84 -4.75 11.81 0.98
CA MET A 84 -5.31 11.54 -0.34
C MET A 84 -5.17 12.76 -1.24
N VAL A 85 -5.50 13.97 -0.74
CA VAL A 85 -5.28 15.23 -1.47
C VAL A 85 -3.79 15.44 -1.77
N GLN A 86 -2.90 15.23 -0.80
CA GLN A 86 -1.45 15.34 -0.98
C GLN A 86 -0.93 14.35 -2.02
N MET A 87 -1.44 13.11 -2.03
CA MET A 87 -1.10 12.10 -3.03
C MET A 87 -1.41 12.60 -4.44
N TYR A 88 -2.62 13.13 -4.65
CA TYR A 88 -3.02 13.70 -5.94
C TYR A 88 -2.18 14.92 -6.32
N ASP A 89 -1.93 15.84 -5.38
CA ASP A 89 -1.10 17.02 -5.61
C ASP A 89 0.34 16.66 -6.00
N THR A 90 0.88 15.58 -5.41
CA THR A 90 2.25 15.11 -5.68
C THR A 90 2.32 14.30 -6.98
N TYR A 91 1.27 13.53 -7.28
CA TYR A 91 1.17 12.67 -8.45
C TYR A 91 -0.15 12.92 -9.20
N PRO A 92 -0.24 14.01 -9.97
CA PRO A 92 -1.45 14.31 -10.75
C PRO A 92 -1.69 13.32 -11.89
N ILE A 93 -0.67 12.52 -12.24
CA ILE A 93 -0.74 11.44 -13.21
C ILE A 93 -0.71 10.10 -12.46
N LEU A 94 -1.83 9.38 -12.48
CA LEU A 94 -1.99 8.10 -11.78
C LEU A 94 -0.92 7.07 -12.17
N GLN A 95 -0.55 6.99 -13.45
CA GLN A 95 0.44 6.03 -13.92
C GLN A 95 1.82 6.23 -13.25
N SER A 96 2.19 7.49 -12.97
CA SER A 96 3.43 7.82 -12.27
C SER A 96 3.41 7.37 -10.81
N LEU A 97 2.26 7.53 -10.14
CA LEU A 97 2.05 7.02 -8.77
C LEU A 97 2.18 5.49 -8.73
N LEU A 98 1.45 4.80 -9.61
CA LEU A 98 1.41 3.34 -9.66
C LEU A 98 2.78 2.75 -10.01
N GLY A 99 3.57 3.45 -10.81
CA GLY A 99 4.96 3.06 -11.11
C GLY A 99 5.88 3.16 -9.90
N GLU A 100 5.86 4.29 -9.17
CA GLU A 100 6.77 4.52 -8.03
C GLU A 100 6.42 3.70 -6.78
N PHE A 101 5.13 3.44 -6.57
CA PHE A 101 4.64 2.75 -5.37
C PHE A 101 4.11 1.34 -5.63
N LYS A 102 4.47 0.74 -6.77
CA LYS A 102 4.09 -0.64 -7.08
C LYS A 102 4.51 -1.58 -5.95
N GLY A 103 3.57 -2.38 -5.44
CA GLY A 103 3.82 -3.34 -4.37
C GLY A 103 3.92 -2.74 -2.96
N LEU A 104 3.72 -1.43 -2.80
CA LEU A 104 3.70 -0.76 -1.50
C LEU A 104 2.28 -0.57 -0.99
N SER A 105 2.08 -0.76 0.31
CA SER A 105 0.79 -0.50 0.93
C SER A 105 0.49 0.99 1.08
N TRP A 106 -0.78 1.37 1.23
CA TRP A 106 -1.17 2.75 1.54
C TRP A 106 -0.35 3.31 2.72
N THR A 107 -0.15 2.52 3.77
CA THR A 107 0.65 2.95 4.93
C THR A 107 2.12 3.23 4.57
N HIS A 108 2.73 2.48 3.66
CA HIS A 108 4.07 2.81 3.16
C HIS A 108 4.04 4.13 2.38
N ILE A 109 3.05 4.31 1.52
CA ILE A 109 2.94 5.48 0.66
C ILE A 109 2.80 6.76 1.50
N ILE A 110 1.94 6.78 2.53
CA ILE A 110 1.80 7.97 3.39
C ILE A 110 3.06 8.30 4.22
N ASN A 111 3.94 7.33 4.46
CA ASN A 111 5.25 7.59 5.08
C ASN A 111 6.26 8.18 4.07
N LEU A 112 6.08 7.93 2.78
CA LEU A 112 6.94 8.41 1.69
C LEU A 112 6.47 9.77 1.13
N LEU A 113 5.16 10.02 1.06
CA LEU A 113 4.57 11.26 0.52
C LEU A 113 5.13 12.56 1.12
N PRO A 114 5.44 12.66 2.42
CA PRO A 114 6.03 13.87 3.00
C PRO A 114 7.46 14.17 2.53
N ILE A 115 8.17 13.19 1.96
CA ILE A 115 9.54 13.37 1.47
C ILE A 115 9.49 14.20 0.19
N LYS A 116 9.91 15.47 0.27
CA LYS A 116 9.89 16.42 -0.86
C LYS A 116 10.92 16.10 -1.94
N ASP A 117 12.10 15.62 -1.55
CA ASP A 117 13.14 15.19 -2.48
C ASP A 117 12.68 13.91 -3.21
N ASN A 118 12.49 14.04 -4.52
CA ASN A 118 12.02 12.95 -5.38
C ASN A 118 13.02 11.78 -5.42
N LEU A 119 14.32 12.06 -5.48
CA LEU A 119 15.35 11.02 -5.53
C LEU A 119 15.41 10.26 -4.21
N LYS A 120 15.34 10.97 -3.08
CA LYS A 120 15.25 10.35 -1.76
C LYS A 120 14.01 9.48 -1.62
N ARG A 121 12.86 9.95 -2.10
CA ARG A 121 11.59 9.19 -2.04
C ARG A 121 11.65 7.92 -2.87
N GLN A 122 12.16 8.00 -4.10
CA GLN A 122 12.38 6.84 -4.97
C GLN A 122 13.38 5.85 -4.39
N PHE A 123 14.45 6.34 -3.75
CA PHE A 123 15.42 5.48 -3.05
C PHE A 123 14.74 4.62 -1.98
N TYR A 124 13.93 5.24 -1.12
CA TYR A 124 13.20 4.51 -0.08
C TYR A 124 12.10 3.62 -0.66
N SER A 125 11.34 4.07 -1.67
CA SER A 125 10.28 3.25 -2.26
C SER A 125 10.83 1.97 -2.89
N LEU A 126 11.92 2.10 -3.66
CA LEU A 126 12.58 0.96 -4.30
C LEU A 126 13.18 -0.01 -3.28
N LEU A 127 13.84 0.50 -2.24
CA LEU A 127 14.37 -0.37 -1.18
C LEU A 127 13.29 -1.02 -0.34
N CYS A 128 12.14 -0.37 -0.12
CA CYS A 128 11.03 -1.01 0.58
C CYS A 128 10.54 -2.26 -0.14
N VAL A 129 10.37 -2.17 -1.46
CA VAL A 129 9.94 -3.30 -2.28
C VAL A 129 11.05 -4.37 -2.33
N LYS A 130 12.30 -3.93 -2.58
CA LYS A 130 13.46 -4.83 -2.73
C LYS A 130 13.78 -5.61 -1.47
N GLU A 131 13.78 -4.94 -0.32
CA GLU A 131 14.22 -5.51 0.97
C GLU A 131 13.01 -5.95 1.84
N HIS A 132 11.80 -5.90 1.29
CA HIS A 132 10.55 -6.25 1.96
C HIS A 132 10.38 -5.55 3.31
N TRP A 133 10.71 -4.26 3.37
CA TRP A 133 10.61 -3.52 4.62
C TRP A 133 9.17 -3.43 5.08
N SER A 134 8.97 -3.66 6.38
CA SER A 134 7.74 -3.26 7.04
C SER A 134 7.66 -1.73 7.12
N THR A 135 6.47 -1.19 7.38
CA THR A 135 6.26 0.24 7.61
C THR A 135 7.12 0.75 8.77
N ARG A 136 7.29 -0.05 9.83
CA ARG A 136 8.18 0.24 10.95
C ARG A 136 9.64 0.34 10.51
N THR A 137 10.09 -0.63 9.72
CA THR A 137 11.46 -0.64 9.19
C THR A 137 11.69 0.58 8.29
N LEU A 138 10.76 0.89 7.39
CA LEU A 138 10.82 2.10 6.56
C LEU A 138 10.99 3.36 7.41
N GLN A 139 10.15 3.54 8.45
CA GLN A 139 10.24 4.69 9.36
C GLN A 139 11.61 4.77 10.04
N GLU A 140 12.15 3.65 10.51
CA GLU A 140 13.48 3.57 11.13
C GLU A 140 14.61 3.90 10.13
N ARG A 141 14.50 3.46 8.87
CA ARG A 141 15.48 3.79 7.83
C ARG A 141 15.43 5.26 7.45
N ILE A 142 14.25 5.86 7.39
CA ILE A 142 14.08 7.30 7.18
C ILE A 142 14.67 8.08 8.36
N SER A 143 14.34 7.70 9.60
CA SER A 143 14.79 8.41 10.81
C SER A 143 16.30 8.32 11.01
N SER A 144 16.91 7.20 10.62
CA SER A 144 18.36 7.02 10.66
C SER A 144 19.10 7.68 9.49
N MET A 145 18.42 8.43 8.63
CA MET A 145 19.00 9.15 7.49
C MET A 145 19.81 8.21 6.57
N LEU A 146 19.28 7.01 6.29
CA LEU A 146 19.97 6.01 5.48
C LEU A 146 20.39 6.58 4.11
N TYR A 147 19.47 7.26 3.43
CA TYR A 147 19.73 7.90 2.13
C TYR A 147 20.92 8.85 2.19
N GLU A 148 20.95 9.76 3.17
CA GLU A 148 22.01 10.74 3.33
C GLU A 148 23.37 10.06 3.55
N ARG A 149 23.42 9.05 4.43
CA ARG A 149 24.65 8.29 4.68
C ARG A 149 25.13 7.55 3.44
N THR A 150 24.21 6.95 2.67
CA THR A 150 24.56 6.25 1.42
C THR A 150 25.02 7.23 0.33
N ALA A 151 24.36 8.36 0.18
CA ALA A 151 24.72 9.40 -0.80
C ALA A 151 26.09 10.03 -0.52
N LEU A 152 26.44 10.21 0.77
CA LEU A 152 27.74 10.73 1.21
C LEU A 152 28.89 9.71 1.06
N SER A 153 28.60 8.41 0.98
CA SER A 153 29.60 7.33 0.99
C SER A 153 30.00 6.80 -0.41
N ARG A 154 29.28 7.13 -1.49
CA ARG A 154 29.42 6.65 -2.88
C ARG A 154 30.14 5.28 -3.10
N PHE A 155 29.33 4.23 -2.89
CA PHE A 155 29.22 2.96 -3.64
C PHE A 155 30.20 1.78 -3.41
N PRO A 156 29.67 0.54 -3.55
CA PRO A 156 29.84 -0.12 -4.85
C PRO A 156 28.50 -0.40 -5.53
N GLU A 157 28.31 0.23 -6.69
CA GLU A 157 27.30 -0.11 -7.71
C GLU A 157 27.40 -1.60 -8.09
N LYS A 158 28.59 -2.21 -7.98
CA LYS A 158 28.82 -3.65 -8.18
C LYS A 158 28.11 -4.56 -7.17
N THR A 159 27.87 -4.12 -5.93
CA THR A 159 27.09 -4.91 -4.96
C THR A 159 25.60 -4.85 -5.29
N ILE A 160 25.15 -3.71 -5.84
CA ILE A 160 23.76 -3.49 -6.25
C ILE A 160 23.47 -4.19 -7.57
N GLU A 161 24.36 -4.13 -8.58
CA GLU A 161 24.24 -4.84 -9.86
C GLU A 161 24.30 -6.37 -9.72
N ASN A 162 25.20 -6.89 -8.87
CA ASN A 162 25.30 -8.33 -8.62
C ASN A 162 24.08 -8.85 -7.86
N GLN A 163 23.54 -8.08 -6.91
CA GLN A 163 22.25 -8.38 -6.28
C GLN A 163 21.08 -8.28 -7.28
N LEU A 164 21.08 -7.28 -8.18
CA LEU A 164 20.05 -7.11 -9.22
C LEU A 164 20.01 -8.26 -10.25
N LYS A 165 21.15 -8.92 -10.52
CA LYS A 165 21.20 -10.13 -11.37
C LYS A 165 20.65 -11.38 -10.70
N GLU A 166 20.74 -11.50 -9.38
CA GLU A 166 20.14 -12.61 -8.61
C GLU A 166 18.62 -12.45 -8.40
N LEU A 167 18.07 -11.25 -8.64
CA LEU A 167 16.71 -10.85 -8.24
C LEU A 167 15.61 -11.04 -9.31
N LYS A 168 15.89 -11.73 -10.42
CA LYS A 168 14.86 -12.01 -11.45
C LYS A 168 13.71 -12.93 -11.00
N GLU A 169 13.75 -13.50 -9.80
CA GLU A 169 12.80 -14.56 -9.44
C GLU A 169 11.70 -14.22 -8.43
N LYS A 170 11.77 -13.15 -7.61
CA LYS A 170 10.81 -13.01 -6.49
C LYS A 170 10.44 -11.56 -6.16
N ASP A 171 9.67 -10.91 -7.03
CA ASP A 171 8.70 -9.91 -6.57
C ASP A 171 7.79 -10.61 -5.55
N LYS A 172 7.88 -10.27 -4.26
CA LYS A 172 7.05 -10.85 -3.18
C LYS A 172 6.45 -9.77 -2.25
N MET A 173 5.22 -9.36 -2.55
CA MET A 173 4.34 -8.70 -1.57
C MET A 173 4.00 -9.70 -0.44
N ILE A 174 4.13 -9.27 0.81
CA ILE A 174 3.83 -10.08 2.01
C ILE A 174 2.35 -9.93 2.36
N PRO A 175 1.52 -10.98 2.22
CA PRO A 175 0.06 -10.89 2.40
C PRO A 175 -0.34 -10.43 3.81
N GLU A 176 0.39 -10.86 4.85
CA GLU A 176 0.09 -10.49 6.24
C GLU A 176 0.20 -8.99 6.49
N LEU A 177 1.11 -8.29 5.81
CA LEU A 177 1.26 -6.84 5.96
C LEU A 177 0.09 -6.07 5.36
N VAL A 178 -0.52 -6.60 4.31
CA VAL A 178 -1.72 -6.02 3.69
C VAL A 178 -2.94 -6.32 4.53
N PHE A 179 -3.16 -7.59 4.92
CA PHE A 179 -4.35 -7.95 5.68
C PHE A 179 -4.38 -7.39 7.10
N ARG A 180 -3.22 -7.02 7.66
CA ARG A 180 -3.13 -6.30 8.94
C ARG A 180 -3.09 -4.79 8.78
N ASP A 181 -3.13 -4.27 7.56
CA ASP A 181 -3.22 -2.84 7.33
C ASP A 181 -4.61 -2.37 7.82
N PRO A 182 -4.70 -1.46 8.81
CA PRO A 182 -5.99 -1.01 9.36
C PRO A 182 -6.93 -0.44 8.29
N TYR A 183 -6.37 0.09 7.20
CA TYR A 183 -7.13 0.62 6.08
C TYR A 183 -7.74 -0.48 5.21
N VAL A 184 -7.03 -1.60 5.06
CA VAL A 184 -7.55 -2.79 4.37
C VAL A 184 -8.69 -3.38 5.19
N LEU A 185 -8.56 -3.40 6.52
CA LEU A 185 -9.62 -3.87 7.41
C LEU A 185 -10.88 -3.00 7.34
N ASP A 186 -10.72 -1.68 7.40
CA ASP A 186 -11.84 -0.73 7.23
C ASP A 186 -12.50 -0.89 5.84
N PHE A 187 -11.71 -1.06 4.77
CA PHE A 187 -12.23 -1.29 3.41
C PHE A 187 -13.03 -2.60 3.30
N LEU A 188 -12.58 -3.63 4.01
CA LEU A 188 -13.24 -4.93 4.08
C LEU A 188 -14.41 -4.97 5.07
N GLU A 189 -14.75 -3.85 5.72
CA GLU A 189 -15.80 -3.75 6.76
C GLU A 189 -15.53 -4.71 7.94
N LEU A 190 -14.25 -4.99 8.25
CA LEU A 190 -13.83 -5.88 9.33
C LEU A 190 -13.41 -5.10 10.59
N SER A 191 -13.89 -5.54 11.75
CA SER A 191 -13.52 -4.96 13.06
C SER A 191 -12.22 -5.55 13.63
N ASP A 192 -11.65 -4.93 14.68
CA ASP A 192 -10.35 -5.27 15.30
C ASP A 192 -10.22 -6.75 15.80
N THR A 193 -11.32 -7.51 15.84
CA THR A 193 -11.33 -8.98 15.99
C THR A 193 -12.01 -9.63 14.79
N TYR A 194 -11.25 -10.36 13.97
CA TYR A 194 -11.80 -11.12 12.84
C TYR A 194 -11.08 -12.48 12.73
N SER A 195 -11.84 -13.52 12.42
CA SER A 195 -11.27 -14.83 12.08
C SER A 195 -10.83 -14.85 10.61
N GLU A 196 -9.98 -15.81 10.25
CA GLU A 196 -9.58 -16.01 8.85
C GLU A 196 -10.78 -16.22 7.91
N LYS A 197 -11.85 -16.86 8.41
CA LYS A 197 -13.12 -17.04 7.69
C LYS A 197 -13.87 -15.71 7.46
N ASP A 198 -13.74 -14.75 8.38
CA ASP A 198 -14.36 -13.44 8.25
C ASP A 198 -13.61 -12.61 7.20
N LEU A 199 -12.27 -12.71 7.17
CA LEU A 199 -11.44 -12.12 6.13
C LEU A 199 -11.78 -12.70 4.75
N GLU A 200 -11.87 -14.01 4.62
CA GLU A 200 -12.21 -14.70 3.37
C GLU A 200 -13.59 -14.28 2.84
N ARG A 201 -14.61 -14.22 3.72
CA ARG A 201 -15.94 -13.72 3.36
C ARG A 201 -15.92 -12.26 2.93
N ALA A 202 -15.16 -11.41 3.61
CA ALA A 202 -15.06 -10.00 3.25
C ALA A 202 -14.39 -9.81 1.89
N ILE A 203 -13.34 -10.59 1.59
CA ILE A 203 -12.68 -10.61 0.28
C ILE A 203 -13.66 -11.04 -0.82
N LEU A 204 -14.39 -12.14 -0.61
CA LEU A 204 -15.40 -12.63 -1.56
C LEU A 204 -16.49 -11.58 -1.81
N ASN A 205 -16.97 -10.93 -0.75
CA ASN A 205 -17.96 -9.86 -0.85
C ASN A 205 -17.41 -8.63 -1.59
N ALA A 206 -16.15 -8.26 -1.36
CA ALA A 206 -15.50 -7.17 -2.07
C ALA A 206 -15.35 -7.48 -3.57
N GLN A 207 -14.96 -8.71 -3.93
CA GLN A 207 -14.88 -9.16 -5.32
C GLN A 207 -16.25 -9.15 -6.02
N LEU A 208 -17.30 -9.65 -5.37
CA LEU A 208 -18.67 -9.62 -5.90
C LEU A 208 -19.20 -8.17 -6.05
N LYS A 209 -18.84 -7.26 -5.15
CA LYS A 209 -19.18 -5.83 -5.26
C LYS A 209 -18.47 -5.15 -6.44
N LEU A 210 -17.26 -5.60 -6.80
CA LEU A 210 -16.50 -5.10 -7.96
C LEU A 210 -17.05 -5.65 -9.29
N GLU A 211 -17.40 -6.93 -9.34
CA GLU A 211 -17.98 -7.56 -10.56
C GLU A 211 -19.38 -7.04 -10.91
N ASN A 212 -20.19 -6.69 -9.90
CA ASN A 212 -21.54 -6.15 -10.12
C ASN A 212 -21.57 -4.65 -10.47
N LYS A 213 -20.45 -3.92 -10.36
CA LYS A 213 -20.35 -2.52 -10.81
C LYS A 213 -19.95 -2.38 -12.29
N GLY A 214 -19.68 -3.49 -12.98
CA GLY A 214 -19.39 -3.54 -14.42
C GLY A 214 -20.58 -3.92 -15.30
N LYS A 215 -21.80 -3.96 -14.75
CA LYS A 215 -23.06 -4.20 -15.48
C LYS A 215 -23.97 -2.99 -15.44
#